data_AF-A0A3D3IT48-F1
#
_entry.id   AF-A0A3D3IT48-F1
#
_cell.length_a   1.000
_cell.length_b   1.000
_cell.length_c   1.000
_cell.angle_alpha   90.00
_cell.angle_beta   90.00
_cell.angle_gamma   90.00
#
_symmetry.space_group_name_H-M   'P 1'
#
loop_
_entity.id
_entity.type
_entity.pdbx_description
1 polymer ?
#
loop_
_entity_poly.entity_id
_entity_poly.type
_entity_poly.pdbx_seq_one_letter_code
_entity_poly.pdbx_strand_id
1 'polypeptide(L)' 'PLYADFDFGGFAVAHNGNLTNAQTIRNALVQAGALFHSTSDTEAVIQLMARAVGPVEKRFTESLKQIRGAYSMIALMDD' A
#
# COMPACT_ATOMS: atom_id res chain seq x y z
N PRO A 1 11.72 -3.01 3.28
CA PRO A 1 10.84 -3.46 2.17
C PRO A 1 9.70 -4.28 2.77
N LEU A 2 8.50 -4.16 2.23
CA LEU A 2 7.32 -4.93 2.60
C LEU A 2 6.91 -5.79 1.39
N TYR A 3 6.59 -7.06 1.63
CA TYR A 3 6.13 -8.01 0.63
C TYR A 3 4.70 -8.45 0.95
N ALA A 4 3.88 -8.65 -0.08
CA ALA A 4 2.56 -9.26 0.04
C ALA A 4 2.22 -10.07 -1.23
N ASP A 5 1.45 -11.13 -1.03
CA ASP A 5 0.87 -11.92 -2.11
C ASP A 5 -0.47 -11.31 -2.54
N PHE A 6 -0.62 -11.08 -3.84
CA PHE A 6 -1.85 -10.63 -4.48
C PHE A 6 -2.39 -11.69 -5.45
N ASP A 7 -3.59 -11.47 -5.98
CA ASP A 7 -4.18 -12.31 -7.04
C ASP A 7 -3.34 -12.34 -8.33
N PHE A 8 -2.47 -11.35 -8.52
CA PHE A 8 -1.54 -11.26 -9.64
C PHE A 8 -0.12 -11.75 -9.30
N GLY A 9 0.12 -12.32 -8.12
CA GLY A 9 1.44 -12.80 -7.68
C GLY A 9 2.09 -11.92 -6.61
N GLY A 10 3.40 -12.12 -6.41
CA GLY A 10 4.17 -11.43 -5.39
C GLY A 10 4.38 -9.96 -5.71
N PHE A 11 4.24 -9.10 -4.69
CA PHE A 11 4.53 -7.68 -4.80
C PHE A 11 5.37 -7.20 -3.61
N ALA A 12 6.54 -6.63 -3.91
CA ALA A 12 7.42 -6.03 -2.91
C ALA A 12 7.51 -4.52 -3.13
N VAL A 13 7.47 -3.74 -2.05
CA VAL A 13 7.65 -2.30 -2.10
C VAL A 13 8.60 -1.82 -0.99
N ALA A 14 9.49 -0.91 -1.35
CA ALA A 14 10.29 -0.15 -0.40
C ALA A 14 9.91 1.33 -0.47
N HIS A 15 9.90 1.96 0.69
CA HIS A 15 9.48 3.34 0.90
C HIS A 15 10.58 4.10 1.65
N ASN A 16 10.86 5.33 1.20
CA ASN A 16 11.66 6.30 1.92
C ASN A 16 10.91 7.63 1.98
N GLY A 17 10.53 8.07 3.18
CA GLY A 17 9.72 9.26 3.38
C GLY A 17 8.77 9.11 4.55
N ASN A 18 7.72 9.93 4.55
CA ASN A 18 6.69 9.93 5.59
C ASN A 18 5.31 10.21 4.99
N LEU A 19 4.37 9.31 5.26
CA LEU A 19 2.97 9.42 4.84
C LEU A 19 2.14 10.04 5.95
N THR A 20 1.94 11.36 5.88
CA THR A 20 1.25 12.19 6.87
C THR A 20 -0.19 11.74 7.20
N ASN A 21 -0.86 11.02 6.30
CA ASN A 21 -2.21 10.51 6.51
C ASN A 21 -2.29 8.98 6.68
N ALA A 22 -1.15 8.27 6.84
CA ALA A 22 -1.14 6.81 6.98
C ALA A 22 -1.98 6.31 8.17
N GLN A 23 -1.92 7.00 9.31
CA GLN A 23 -2.73 6.62 10.48
C GLN A 23 -4.23 6.75 10.22
N THR A 24 -4.65 7.80 9.51
CA THR A 24 -6.06 8.01 9.13
C THR A 24 -6.53 6.89 8.20
N ILE A 25 -5.73 6.56 7.19
CA ILE A 25 -6.00 5.47 6.25
C ILE A 25 -6.10 4.14 7.01
N ARG A 26 -5.11 3.84 7.87
CA ARG A 26 -5.12 2.63 8.71
C ARG A 26 -6.39 2.53 9.53
N ASN A 27 -6.77 3.60 10.24
CA ASN A 27 -7.95 3.59 11.09
C ASN A 27 -9.21 3.29 10.29
N ALA A 28 -9.37 3.92 9.12
CA ALA A 28 -10.50 3.66 8.22
C ALA A 28 -10.52 2.20 7.73
N LEU A 29 -9.36 1.67 7.36
CA LEU A 29 -9.24 0.30 6.86
C LEU A 29 -9.47 -0.74 7.95
N VAL A 30 -8.95 -0.54 9.16
CA VAL A 30 -9.19 -1.40 10.33
C VAL A 30 -10.67 -1.41 10.70
N GLN A 31 -11.34 -0.24 10.67
CA GLN A 31 -12.80 -0.16 10.86
C GLN A 31 -13.57 -0.94 9.78
N ALA A 32 -13.04 -1.01 8.56
CA ALA A 32 -13.57 -1.83 7.48
C ALA A 32 -13.12 -3.31 7.51
N GLY A 33 -12.49 -3.76 8.59
CA GLY A 33 -12.07 -5.16 8.80
C GLY A 33 -10.67 -5.52 8.29
N ALA A 34 -9.83 -4.54 7.92
CA ALA A 34 -8.44 -4.79 7.55
C ALA A 34 -7.59 -5.21 8.75
N LEU A 35 -6.74 -6.21 8.56
CA LEU A 35 -5.68 -6.55 9.52
C LEU A 35 -4.39 -5.82 9.14
N PHE A 36 -3.72 -5.27 10.14
CA PHE A 36 -2.40 -4.63 10.00
C PHE A 36 -1.43 -5.30 10.98
N HIS A 37 -0.27 -5.72 10.48
CA HIS A 37 0.78 -6.38 11.24
C HIS A 37 1.88 -5.41 11.72
N SER A 38 1.92 -4.20 11.17
CA SER A 38 2.87 -3.15 11.55
C SER A 38 2.18 -1.78 11.55
N THR A 39 2.86 -0.77 12.10
CA THR A 39 2.49 0.65 11.98
C THR A 39 3.18 1.35 10.81
N SER A 40 3.77 0.59 9.88
CA SER A 40 4.47 1.17 8.75
C SER A 40 3.50 1.83 7.77
N ASP A 41 3.86 3.05 7.35
CA ASP A 41 3.32 3.74 6.19
C ASP A 41 3.18 2.83 4.95
N THR A 42 4.16 1.96 4.75
CA THR A 42 4.24 1.05 3.60
C THR A 42 3.08 0.05 3.59
N GLU A 43 2.61 -0.38 4.76
CA GLU A 43 1.50 -1.32 4.86
C GLU A 43 0.15 -0.69 4.52
N ALA A 44 -0.01 0.62 4.77
CA ALA A 44 -1.19 1.34 4.30
C ALA A 44 -1.30 1.30 2.76
N VAL A 45 -0.18 1.41 2.05
CA VAL A 45 -0.15 1.31 0.58
C VAL A 45 -0.54 -0.10 0.11
N ILE A 46 0.02 -1.14 0.71
CA ILE A 46 -0.32 -2.54 0.39
C ILE A 46 -1.81 -2.81 0.62
N GLN A 47 -2.36 -2.32 1.72
CA GLN A 47 -3.79 -2.50 2.04
C GLN A 47 -4.71 -1.75 1.09
N LEU A 48 -4.31 -0.56 0.62
CA LEU A 48 -5.04 0.15 -0.43
C LEU A 48 -5.00 -0.60 -1.75
N MET A 49 -3.83 -1.13 -2.14
CA MET A 49 -3.69 -1.92 -3.36
C MET A 49 -4.57 -3.17 -3.35
N ALA A 50 -4.70 -3.83 -2.19
CA ALA A 50 -5.49 -5.06 -2.04
C ALA A 50 -6.98 -4.84 -2.28
N ARG A 51 -7.44 -3.59 -2.27
CA ARG A 51 -8.85 -3.20 -2.50
C ARG A 51 -9.08 -2.61 -3.87
N ALA A 52 -8.02 -2.29 -4.61
CA ALA A 52 -8.12 -1.73 -5.94
C ALA A 52 -8.34 -2.84 -6.98
N VAL A 53 -8.98 -2.48 -8.10
CA VAL A 53 -9.32 -3.41 -9.19
C VAL A 53 -8.64 -2.99 -10.48
N GLY A 54 -8.07 -3.95 -11.21
CA GLY A 54 -7.40 -3.75 -12.51
C GLY A 54 -5.96 -4.24 -12.53
N PRO A 55 -5.16 -3.83 -13.53
CA PRO A 55 -3.73 -4.15 -13.62
C PRO A 55 -2.92 -3.58 -12.45
N VAL A 56 -1.76 -4.17 -12.17
CA VAL A 56 -0.91 -3.85 -11.01
C VAL A 56 -0.54 -2.37 -10.98
N GLU A 57 -0.16 -1.79 -12.12
CA GLU A 57 0.23 -0.38 -12.24
C GLU A 57 -0.93 0.55 -11.90
N LYS A 58 -2.15 0.18 -12.32
CA LYS A 58 -3.36 0.94 -11.98
C LYS A 58 -3.65 0.85 -10.49
N ARG A 59 -3.63 -0.37 -9.90
CA ARG A 59 -3.86 -0.56 -8.46
C ARG A 59 -2.85 0.22 -7.62
N PHE A 60 -1.58 0.20 -8.02
CA PHE A 60 -0.53 0.95 -7.35
C PHE A 60 -0.77 2.46 -7.47
N THR A 61 -0.99 2.96 -8.69
CA THR A 61 -1.25 4.39 -8.93
C THR A 61 -2.48 4.91 -8.17
N GLU A 62 -3.59 4.16 -8.15
CA GLU A 62 -4.79 4.53 -7.38
C GLU A 62 -4.57 4.51 -5.87
N SER A 63 -3.66 3.65 -5.38
CA SER A 63 -3.26 3.64 -3.97
C SER A 63 -2.44 4.89 -3.64
N LEU A 64 -1.52 5.28 -4.53
CA LEU A 64 -0.69 6.48 -4.36
C LEU A 64 -1.51 7.78 -4.39
N LYS A 65 -2.66 7.82 -5.08
CA LYS A 65 -3.56 8.99 -5.07
C LYS A 65 -4.23 9.24 -3.71
N GLN A 66 -4.29 8.24 -2.83
CA GLN A 66 -4.97 8.32 -1.54
C GLN A 66 -4.03 8.72 -0.40
N ILE A 67 -2.71 8.58 -0.59
CA ILE A 67 -1.70 8.93 0.41
C ILE A 67 -1.27 10.40 0.27
N ARG A 68 -0.81 11.00 1.38
CA ARG A 68 -0.33 12.38 1.45
C ARG A 68 1.00 12.42 2.19
N GLY A 69 1.93 13.23 1.71
CA GLY A 69 3.22 13.44 2.35
C GLY A 69 4.32 13.60 1.33
N ALA A 70 5.54 13.30 1.75
CA ALA A 70 6.72 13.29 0.90
C ALA A 70 7.34 11.91 0.94
N TYR A 71 7.51 11.28 -0.21
CA TYR A 71 8.01 9.93 -0.31
C TYR A 71 8.67 9.64 -1.65
N SER A 72 9.58 8.68 -1.62
CA SER A 72 10.08 7.94 -2.78
C SER A 72 9.78 6.46 -2.56
N MET A 73 9.33 5.77 -3.61
CA MET A 73 9.03 4.34 -3.54
C MET A 73 9.63 3.60 -4.74
N ILE A 74 10.05 2.37 -4.48
CA ILE A 74 10.42 1.40 -5.52
C ILE A 74 9.62 0.13 -5.27
N ALA A 75 9.08 -0.45 -6.33
CA ALA A 75 8.32 -1.69 -6.28
C ALA A 75 8.90 -2.72 -7.25
N LEU A 76 8.77 -3.99 -6.88
CA LEU A 76 9.05 -5.15 -7.69
C LEU A 76 7.80 -6.02 -7.69
N MET A 77 7.48 -6.59 -8.85
CA MET A 77 6.40 -7.56 -9.01
C MET A 77 6.95 -8.75 -9.78
N ASP A 78 6.34 -9.91 -9.56
CA ASP A 78 6.56 -11.07 -10.43
C ASP A 78 6.02 -10.77 -11.84
N ASP A 79 6.67 -11.34 -12.86
CA ASP A 79 6.28 -11.25 -14.27
C ASP A 79 5.01 -12.07 -14.58
#